data_AF-A0A0H5C7E9-F1
#
_entry.id   AF-A0A0H5C7E9-F1
#
_cell.length_a   1.000
_cell.length_b   1.000
_cell.length_c   1.000
_cell.angle_alpha   90.00
_cell.angle_beta   90.00
_cell.angle_gamma   90.00
#
_symmetry.space_group_name_H-M   'P 1'
#
loop_
_entity.id
_entity.type
_entity.pdbx_description
1 polymer ?
#
loop_
_entity_poly.entity_id
_entity_poly.type
_entity_poly.pdbx_seq_one_letter_code
_entity_poly.pdbx_strand_id
1 'polypeptide(L)'
;MTISHPDIVIVMTGSMRPSSSISADGSFNLYQAVTVAANPESHGRGVLVVLNDSIGSGFYITKSNANTLDTFKSVGQGYLGQFVYNNVNFYYPRSRPSTLFIDIDSDKLTQNLQFSADPISAKRRYELPEVSILYNCQGFNPRLIELVVEQMDVKALVLATSGAGSLSDETNEVLKYVWHKYHIPVVYSKRSQEGCVSAANLPKIDQGKPFEGAIAGGYLNPQKCKLLLQLTLHKGYSIKEIKDAFSSQGIYGGGQ
;
A
#
# COMPACT_ATOMS: atom_id res chain seq x y z
N MET A 1 10.55 2.06 2.25
CA MET A 1 10.36 0.81 3.02
C MET A 1 11.40 -0.24 2.65
N THR A 2 11.75 -0.50 1.38
CA THR A 2 12.70 -1.58 1.04
C THR A 2 14.01 -1.12 0.39
N ILE A 3 14.15 0.16 0.08
CA ILE A 3 15.34 0.72 -0.57
C ILE A 3 16.33 1.21 0.50
N SER A 4 17.53 0.62 0.54
CA SER A 4 18.62 0.91 1.49
C SER A 4 19.64 1.94 0.99
N HIS A 5 19.39 2.57 -0.16
CA HIS A 5 20.32 3.50 -0.80
C HIS A 5 19.77 4.94 -0.71
N PRO A 6 20.02 5.67 0.38
CA PRO A 6 19.47 7.02 0.60
C PRO A 6 19.99 8.05 -0.43
N ASP A 7 21.14 7.75 -1.04
CA ASP A 7 21.78 8.58 -2.06
C ASP A 7 21.20 8.36 -3.46
N ILE A 8 20.35 7.34 -3.65
CA ILE A 8 19.71 7.08 -4.94
C ILE A 8 18.30 7.68 -4.92
N VAL A 9 18.03 8.58 -5.86
CA VAL A 9 16.69 9.13 -6.08
C VAL A 9 15.90 8.18 -6.96
N ILE A 10 14.72 7.76 -6.48
CA ILE A 10 13.81 6.88 -7.23
C ILE A 10 12.56 7.67 -7.57
N VAL A 11 12.34 7.86 -8.87
CA VAL A 11 11.16 8.53 -9.41
C VAL A 11 10.38 7.54 -10.27
N MET A 12 9.11 7.34 -9.92
CA MET A 12 8.16 6.63 -10.75
C MET A 12 7.37 7.62 -11.59
N THR A 13 7.10 7.23 -12.83
CA THR A 13 6.26 7.99 -13.75
C THR A 13 5.48 7.04 -14.66
N GLY A 14 4.60 7.59 -15.48
CA GLY A 14 3.80 6.83 -16.44
C GLY A 14 3.04 7.76 -17.38
N SER A 15 2.08 7.20 -18.09
CA SER A 15 1.16 7.96 -18.92
C SER A 15 -0.27 7.47 -18.74
N MET A 16 -1.22 8.38 -18.82
CA MET A 16 -2.64 8.06 -18.86
C MET A 16 -3.12 7.78 -20.28
N ARG A 17 -2.43 8.31 -21.29
CA ARG A 17 -2.73 8.07 -22.70
C ARG A 17 -1.63 7.27 -23.39
N PRO A 18 -1.96 6.44 -24.39
CA PRO A 18 -0.97 5.77 -25.23
C PRO A 18 -0.08 6.76 -25.99
N SER A 19 1.14 6.34 -26.34
CA SER A 19 2.11 7.16 -27.08
C SER A 19 1.63 7.60 -28.46
N SER A 20 0.71 6.86 -29.08
CA SER A 20 0.11 7.16 -30.39
C SER A 20 -1.07 8.13 -30.33
N SER A 21 -1.52 8.52 -29.13
CA SER A 21 -2.67 9.41 -28.98
C SER A 21 -2.33 10.87 -29.25
N ILE A 22 -3.32 11.64 -29.71
CA ILE A 22 -3.23 13.09 -29.75
C ILE A 22 -3.08 13.61 -28.31
N SER A 23 -2.10 14.48 -28.11
CA SER A 23 -1.76 15.03 -26.78
C SER A 23 -1.45 13.95 -25.74
N ALA A 24 -0.63 12.98 -26.13
CA ALA A 24 -0.03 12.01 -25.21
C ALA A 24 0.81 12.71 -24.13
N ASP A 25 0.71 12.23 -22.89
CA ASP A 25 1.36 12.82 -21.72
C ASP A 25 2.71 12.16 -21.37
N GLY A 26 2.99 10.98 -21.93
CA GLY A 26 4.13 10.15 -21.53
C GLY A 26 5.51 10.77 -21.77
N SER A 27 5.72 11.44 -22.90
CA SER A 27 7.03 12.06 -23.21
C SER A 27 7.38 13.17 -22.22
N PHE A 28 6.42 14.03 -21.90
CA PHE A 28 6.63 15.12 -20.97
C PHE A 28 6.73 14.62 -19.52
N ASN A 29 5.88 13.66 -19.11
CA ASN A 29 6.00 13.02 -17.79
C ASN A 29 7.38 12.36 -17.60
N LEU A 30 7.93 11.68 -18.62
CA LEU A 30 9.27 11.09 -18.57
C LEU A 30 10.35 12.15 -18.42
N TYR A 31 10.28 13.23 -19.20
CA TYR A 31 11.20 14.36 -19.08
C TYR A 31 11.19 14.98 -17.67
N GLN A 32 10.00 15.20 -17.10
CA GLN A 32 9.85 15.69 -15.74
C GLN A 32 10.47 14.72 -14.73
N ALA A 33 10.20 13.42 -14.86
CA ALA A 33 10.72 12.41 -13.95
C ALA A 33 12.25 12.36 -13.93
N VAL A 34 12.89 12.42 -15.11
CA VAL A 34 14.36 12.48 -15.23
C VAL A 34 14.90 13.76 -14.60
N THR A 35 14.24 14.90 -14.85
CA THR A 35 14.68 16.19 -14.28
C THR A 35 14.55 16.22 -12.76
N VAL A 36 13.47 15.66 -12.20
CA VAL A 36 13.29 15.49 -10.76
C VAL A 36 14.33 14.53 -10.19
N ALA A 37 14.63 13.42 -10.87
CA ALA A 37 15.64 12.47 -10.43
C ALA A 37 17.05 13.07 -10.38
N ALA A 38 17.37 13.97 -11.32
CA ALA A 38 18.66 14.66 -11.39
C ALA A 38 18.78 15.86 -10.44
N ASN A 39 17.68 16.28 -9.79
CA ASN A 39 17.69 17.44 -8.90
C ASN A 39 18.26 17.07 -7.52
N PRO A 40 19.29 17.79 -7.01
CA PRO A 40 19.89 17.49 -5.71
C PRO A 40 18.92 17.56 -4.52
N GLU A 41 17.88 18.40 -4.59
CA GLU A 41 16.88 18.50 -3.52
C GLU A 41 15.96 17.28 -3.44
N SER A 42 15.97 16.40 -4.44
CA SER A 42 15.17 15.16 -4.44
C SER A 42 15.72 14.09 -3.50
N HIS A 43 16.97 14.20 -3.05
CA HIS A 43 17.62 13.20 -2.20
C HIS A 43 16.96 13.04 -0.83
N GLY A 44 16.81 11.79 -0.41
CA GLY A 44 16.21 11.41 0.88
C GLY A 44 14.70 11.67 1.00
N ARG A 45 13.99 11.97 -0.11
CA ARG A 45 12.52 12.15 -0.10
C ARG A 45 11.72 10.85 -0.25
N GLY A 46 12.40 9.70 -0.24
CA GLY A 46 11.81 8.40 -0.53
C GLY A 46 11.50 8.23 -2.01
N VAL A 47 10.58 7.31 -2.33
CA VAL A 47 10.10 7.15 -3.71
C VAL A 47 9.21 8.33 -4.06
N LEU A 48 9.50 9.00 -5.17
CA LEU A 48 8.70 10.08 -5.73
C LEU A 48 7.84 9.55 -6.88
N VAL A 49 6.66 10.13 -7.07
CA VAL A 49 5.81 9.90 -8.23
C VAL A 49 5.61 11.22 -8.94
N VAL A 50 5.97 11.27 -10.22
CA VAL A 50 5.94 12.50 -11.04
C VAL A 50 5.08 12.28 -12.26
N LEU A 51 3.92 12.94 -12.28
CA LEU A 51 3.00 13.00 -13.42
C LEU A 51 2.27 14.34 -13.39
N ASN A 52 1.94 14.88 -14.57
CA ASN A 52 1.09 16.06 -14.70
C ASN A 52 1.59 17.24 -13.84
N ASP A 53 2.88 17.56 -13.99
CA ASP A 53 3.58 18.65 -13.30
C ASP A 53 3.66 18.52 -11.77
N SER A 54 3.14 17.43 -11.20
CA SER A 54 3.02 17.26 -9.76
C SER A 54 4.04 16.26 -9.24
N ILE A 55 4.70 16.59 -8.12
CA ILE A 55 5.67 15.71 -7.45
C ILE A 55 5.03 15.21 -6.16
N GLY A 56 4.59 13.95 -6.14
CA GLY A 56 3.97 13.35 -4.95
C GLY A 56 4.87 12.33 -4.25
N SER A 57 4.57 12.09 -2.98
CA SER A 57 5.18 11.01 -2.21
C SER A 57 4.59 9.66 -2.66
N GLY A 58 5.44 8.71 -3.06
CA GLY A 58 5.02 7.34 -3.38
C GLY A 58 4.30 6.65 -2.21
N PHE A 59 4.52 7.12 -0.98
CA PHE A 59 3.82 6.64 0.19
C PHE A 59 2.35 7.10 0.24
N TYR A 60 2.04 8.36 -0.07
CA TYR A 60 0.68 8.91 0.04
C TYR A 60 -0.11 8.84 -1.26
N ILE A 61 0.55 9.04 -2.39
CA ILE A 61 -0.11 9.21 -3.68
C ILE A 61 -0.87 7.95 -4.11
N THR A 62 -2.04 8.12 -4.71
CA THR A 62 -2.84 7.05 -5.30
C THR A 62 -3.54 7.55 -6.55
N LYS A 63 -3.84 6.64 -7.47
CA LYS A 63 -4.69 6.95 -8.62
C LYS A 63 -6.13 7.16 -8.13
N SER A 64 -6.69 8.34 -8.35
CA SER A 64 -8.02 8.76 -7.87
C SER A 64 -9.09 8.73 -8.95
N ASN A 65 -8.67 8.74 -10.22
CA ASN A 65 -9.54 8.78 -11.40
C ASN A 65 -9.09 7.77 -12.47
N ALA A 66 -10.03 7.11 -13.13
CA ALA A 66 -9.70 6.13 -14.16
C ALA A 66 -9.08 6.75 -15.42
N ASN A 67 -9.41 8.01 -15.74
CA ASN A 67 -9.26 8.59 -17.07
C ASN A 67 -8.50 9.92 -17.13
N THR A 68 -8.64 10.78 -16.11
CA THR A 68 -8.05 12.13 -16.17
C THR A 68 -6.52 12.08 -16.10
N LEU A 69 -5.84 13.02 -16.77
CA LEU A 69 -4.38 13.18 -16.64
C LEU A 69 -4.01 13.49 -15.19
N ASP A 70 -4.80 14.37 -14.57
CA ASP A 70 -4.68 14.75 -13.17
C ASP A 70 -5.35 13.72 -12.24
N THR A 71 -4.78 12.52 -12.16
CA THR A 71 -5.36 11.40 -11.40
C THR A 71 -4.52 10.91 -10.22
N PHE A 72 -3.21 11.10 -10.26
CA PHE A 72 -2.38 10.70 -9.13
C PHE A 72 -2.42 11.78 -8.06
N LYS A 73 -3.11 11.51 -6.96
CA LYS A 73 -3.40 12.47 -5.89
C LYS A 73 -2.95 11.94 -4.54
N SER A 74 -2.39 12.82 -3.71
CA SER A 74 -2.28 12.65 -2.27
C SER A 74 -3.39 13.48 -1.62
N VAL A 75 -4.63 12.98 -1.59
CA VAL A 75 -5.82 13.81 -1.36
C VAL A 75 -5.76 14.54 -0.01
N GLY A 76 -5.35 13.87 1.07
CA GLY A 76 -5.21 14.48 2.38
C GLY A 76 -3.87 15.20 2.63
N GLN A 77 -2.76 14.68 2.09
CA GLN A 77 -1.40 15.14 2.45
C GLN A 77 -0.78 16.12 1.46
N GLY A 78 -1.34 16.24 0.25
CA GLY A 78 -0.84 17.12 -0.80
C GLY A 78 0.40 16.59 -1.55
N TYR A 79 0.75 17.31 -2.61
CA TYR A 79 2.00 17.09 -3.35
C TYR A 79 3.18 17.68 -2.59
N LEU A 80 4.35 17.08 -2.72
CA LEU A 80 5.60 17.58 -2.13
C LEU A 80 6.11 18.83 -2.85
N GLY A 81 5.80 18.94 -4.14
CA GLY A 81 6.28 20.00 -5.01
C GLY A 81 5.63 19.94 -6.38
N GLN A 82 6.11 20.81 -7.27
CA GLN A 82 5.64 20.96 -8.63
C GLN A 82 6.81 21.18 -9.60
N PHE A 83 6.61 20.75 -10.83
CA PHE A 83 7.46 21.06 -11.96
C PHE A 83 6.91 22.28 -12.70
N VAL A 84 7.65 23.38 -12.75
CA VAL A 84 7.19 24.64 -13.34
C VAL A 84 8.33 25.29 -14.13
N TYR A 85 8.10 25.62 -15.40
CA TYR A 85 9.10 26.23 -16.29
C TYR A 85 10.45 25.48 -16.30
N ASN A 86 10.43 24.16 -16.42
CA ASN A 86 11.62 23.29 -16.36
C ASN A 86 12.37 23.29 -15.01
N ASN A 87 11.78 23.86 -13.96
CA ASN A 87 12.34 23.86 -12.62
C ASN A 87 11.55 22.96 -11.68
N VAL A 88 12.29 22.27 -10.82
CA VAL A 88 11.75 21.47 -9.73
C VAL A 88 11.58 22.37 -8.52
N ASN A 89 10.35 22.53 -8.03
CA ASN A 89 10.03 23.37 -6.89
C ASN A 89 9.39 22.53 -5.79
N PHE A 90 10.10 22.28 -4.70
CA PHE A 90 9.52 21.62 -3.52
C PHE A 90 8.92 22.63 -2.55
N TYR A 91 7.68 22.38 -2.12
CA TYR A 91 6.99 23.22 -1.12
C TYR A 91 7.18 22.67 0.30
N TYR A 92 7.26 21.35 0.43
CA TYR A 92 7.31 20.66 1.72
C TYR A 92 8.65 19.95 1.96
N PRO A 93 9.03 19.70 3.23
CA PRO A 93 10.13 18.82 3.56
C PRO A 93 9.82 17.36 3.22
N ARG A 94 10.77 16.46 3.51
CA ARG A 94 10.63 15.01 3.31
C ARG A 94 9.35 14.49 3.99
N SER A 95 8.51 13.74 3.25
CA SER A 95 7.31 13.14 3.81
C SER A 95 7.64 12.00 4.78
N ARG A 96 6.93 11.94 5.90
CA ARG A 96 6.89 10.75 6.75
C ARG A 96 6.08 9.62 6.09
N PRO A 97 6.29 8.35 6.46
CA PRO A 97 7.33 7.84 7.36
C PRO A 97 8.70 7.82 6.66
N SER A 98 9.73 8.29 7.36
CA SER A 98 11.12 8.32 6.86
C SER A 98 12.01 7.22 7.43
N THR A 99 11.54 6.49 8.44
CA THR A 99 12.36 5.57 9.26
C THR A 99 11.97 4.10 9.12
N LEU A 100 10.81 3.79 8.54
CA LEU A 100 10.42 2.40 8.34
C LEU A 100 11.21 1.80 7.17
N PHE A 101 12.18 0.96 7.53
CA PHE A 101 12.96 0.15 6.61
C PHE A 101 12.76 -1.33 6.95
N ILE A 102 12.32 -2.10 5.95
CA ILE A 102 12.21 -3.55 5.97
C ILE A 102 13.21 -4.05 4.96
N ASP A 103 14.30 -4.60 5.48
CA ASP A 103 15.36 -5.18 4.68
C ASP A 103 14.86 -6.44 3.98
N ILE A 104 14.85 -6.38 2.65
CA ILE A 104 14.49 -7.50 1.79
C ILE A 104 15.70 -7.82 0.94
N ASP A 105 16.05 -9.10 0.91
CA ASP A 105 17.10 -9.63 0.05
C ASP A 105 16.65 -9.50 -1.43
N SER A 106 16.99 -8.36 -2.03
CA SER A 106 16.59 -8.02 -3.40
C SER A 106 17.23 -8.95 -4.42
N ASP A 107 18.40 -9.51 -4.11
CA ASP A 107 19.10 -10.43 -4.99
C ASP A 107 18.37 -11.77 -5.04
N LYS A 108 17.96 -12.31 -3.88
CA LYS A 108 17.05 -13.46 -3.87
C LYS A 108 15.75 -13.14 -4.58
N LEU A 109 15.14 -11.99 -4.28
CA LEU A 109 13.88 -11.54 -4.90
C LEU A 109 13.97 -11.57 -6.42
N THR A 110 15.03 -10.98 -6.98
CA THR A 110 15.23 -10.83 -8.43
C THR A 110 15.69 -12.12 -9.11
N GLN A 111 16.48 -12.96 -8.45
CA GLN A 111 16.96 -14.23 -9.00
C GLN A 111 15.82 -15.23 -9.29
N ASN A 112 14.75 -15.24 -8.48
CA ASN A 112 13.57 -16.08 -8.78
C ASN A 112 12.54 -15.40 -9.67
N LEU A 113 12.81 -14.20 -10.21
CA LEU A 113 11.94 -13.57 -11.21
C LEU A 113 12.08 -14.26 -12.57
N GLN A 114 11.35 -15.36 -12.78
CA GLN A 114 11.22 -16.04 -14.07
C GLN A 114 10.34 -15.29 -15.08
N PHE A 115 10.94 -14.34 -15.81
CA PHE A 115 10.78 -14.02 -17.24
C PHE A 115 9.83 -14.80 -18.20
N SER A 116 8.68 -15.42 -17.85
CA SER A 116 7.88 -16.12 -18.87
C SER A 116 7.10 -15.15 -19.78
N ALA A 117 7.20 -15.38 -21.10
CA ALA A 117 6.38 -14.72 -22.12
C ALA A 117 5.03 -15.42 -22.34
N ASP A 118 4.84 -16.61 -21.78
CA ASP A 118 3.59 -17.37 -21.84
C ASP A 118 2.77 -17.14 -20.55
N PRO A 119 1.57 -16.53 -20.63
CA PRO A 119 0.73 -16.23 -19.47
C PRO A 119 0.31 -17.46 -18.65
N ILE A 120 0.26 -18.64 -19.26
CA ILE A 120 -0.24 -19.88 -18.61
C ILE A 120 0.88 -20.56 -17.82
N SER A 121 2.11 -20.55 -18.36
CA SER A 121 3.31 -21.07 -17.68
C SER A 121 4.03 -20.02 -16.81
N ALA A 122 3.57 -18.76 -16.82
CA ALA A 122 4.04 -17.72 -15.93
C ALA A 122 3.73 -18.05 -14.46
N LYS A 123 4.51 -18.96 -13.87
CA LYS A 123 4.64 -19.06 -12.43
C LYS A 123 5.08 -17.67 -11.96
N ARG A 124 4.24 -16.99 -11.19
CA ARG A 124 4.61 -15.72 -10.56
C ARG A 124 5.75 -15.99 -9.56
N ARG A 125 6.97 -15.92 -10.10
CA ARG A 125 8.12 -15.17 -9.62
C ARG A 125 8.07 -14.75 -8.15
N TYR A 126 8.93 -15.38 -7.35
CA TYR A 126 9.26 -15.07 -5.96
C TYR A 126 8.06 -14.88 -5.01
N GLU A 127 7.86 -15.85 -4.13
CA GLU A 127 6.69 -15.94 -3.25
C GLU A 127 6.83 -14.99 -2.05
N LEU A 128 6.48 -13.71 -2.26
CA LEU A 128 5.95 -12.95 -1.13
C LEU A 128 4.72 -13.71 -0.60
N PRO A 129 4.53 -13.80 0.74
CA PRO A 129 3.37 -14.47 1.32
C PRO A 129 2.07 -14.03 0.66
N GLU A 130 1.16 -14.97 0.37
CA GLU A 130 -0.11 -14.62 -0.25
C GLU A 130 -0.98 -13.84 0.74
N VAL A 131 -1.46 -12.68 0.30
CA VAL A 131 -2.27 -11.77 1.11
C VAL A 131 -3.49 -11.35 0.30
N SER A 132 -4.68 -11.76 0.71
CA SER A 132 -5.91 -11.47 -0.05
C SER A 132 -6.57 -10.18 0.42
N ILE A 133 -7.05 -9.38 -0.53
CA ILE A 133 -7.87 -8.20 -0.25
C ILE A 133 -9.33 -8.58 -0.49
N LEU A 134 -10.17 -8.41 0.53
CA LEU A 134 -11.62 -8.62 0.43
C LEU A 134 -12.33 -7.27 0.56
N TYR A 135 -13.27 -7.01 -0.34
CA TYR A 135 -13.93 -5.72 -0.46
C TYR A 135 -15.32 -5.74 0.16
N ASN A 136 -15.56 -4.93 1.19
CA ASN A 136 -16.86 -4.85 1.83
C ASN A 136 -17.85 -4.03 1.00
N CYS A 137 -19.05 -4.56 0.85
CA CYS A 137 -20.19 -3.90 0.25
C CYS A 137 -21.49 -4.34 0.93
N GLN A 138 -22.61 -3.73 0.56
CA GLN A 138 -23.91 -4.20 1.02
C GLN A 138 -24.13 -5.65 0.57
N GLY A 139 -24.57 -6.51 1.49
CA GLY A 139 -24.75 -7.94 1.23
C GLY A 139 -23.45 -8.75 1.12
N PHE A 140 -22.33 -8.24 1.62
CA PHE A 140 -21.08 -9.02 1.69
C PHE A 140 -21.32 -10.34 2.42
N ASN A 141 -21.02 -11.45 1.74
CA ASN A 141 -21.22 -12.79 2.28
C ASN A 141 -19.97 -13.25 3.05
N PRO A 142 -20.03 -13.43 4.38
CA PRO A 142 -18.86 -13.79 5.18
C PRO A 142 -18.23 -15.14 4.79
N ARG A 143 -18.99 -16.05 4.17
CA ARG A 143 -18.47 -17.36 3.69
C ARG A 143 -17.34 -17.21 2.66
N LEU A 144 -17.25 -16.06 1.99
CA LEU A 144 -16.13 -15.76 1.08
C LEU A 144 -14.79 -15.73 1.83
N ILE A 145 -14.79 -15.28 3.09
CA ILE A 145 -13.58 -15.26 3.93
C ILE A 145 -13.08 -16.70 4.15
N GLU A 146 -13.97 -17.59 4.56
CA GLU A 146 -13.64 -19.00 4.80
C GLU A 146 -13.15 -19.67 3.52
N LEU A 147 -13.83 -19.46 2.38
CA LEU A 147 -13.42 -20.01 1.09
C LEU A 147 -11.99 -19.57 0.72
N VAL A 148 -11.68 -18.29 0.87
CA VAL A 148 -10.34 -17.75 0.57
C VAL A 148 -9.29 -18.34 1.50
N VAL A 149 -9.60 -18.45 2.79
CA VAL A 149 -8.70 -19.05 3.79
C VAL A 149 -8.42 -20.51 3.51
N GLU A 150 -9.46 -21.29 3.19
CA GLU A 150 -9.36 -22.75 3.04
C GLU A 150 -8.80 -23.17 1.68
N GLN A 151 -9.00 -22.38 0.63
CA GLN A 151 -8.68 -22.79 -0.75
C GLN A 151 -7.45 -22.10 -1.36
N MET A 152 -6.96 -20.99 -0.76
CA MET A 152 -5.94 -20.15 -1.42
C MET A 152 -4.61 -20.02 -0.66
N ASP A 153 -4.38 -20.82 0.39
CA ASP A 153 -3.18 -20.78 1.26
C ASP A 153 -2.75 -19.37 1.69
N VAL A 154 -3.73 -18.50 1.96
CA VAL A 154 -3.46 -17.11 2.35
C VAL A 154 -2.77 -17.05 3.70
N LYS A 155 -1.75 -16.20 3.80
CA LYS A 155 -1.02 -15.96 5.05
C LYS A 155 -1.54 -14.76 5.81
N ALA A 156 -2.31 -13.89 5.17
CA ALA A 156 -3.06 -12.81 5.83
C ALA A 156 -4.20 -12.28 4.96
N LEU A 157 -5.09 -11.51 5.59
CA LEU A 157 -6.21 -10.84 4.93
C LEU A 157 -6.13 -9.32 5.12
N VAL A 158 -6.62 -8.60 4.11
CA VAL A 158 -6.86 -7.16 4.18
C VAL A 158 -8.33 -6.91 3.83
N LEU A 159 -9.05 -6.21 4.68
CA LEU A 159 -10.46 -5.89 4.48
C LEU A 159 -10.58 -4.43 4.05
N ALA A 160 -11.12 -4.17 2.86
CA ALA A 160 -11.54 -2.83 2.47
C ALA A 160 -12.90 -2.54 3.10
N THR A 161 -12.89 -2.12 4.36
CA THR A 161 -14.10 -1.94 5.17
C THR A 161 -14.90 -0.69 4.76
N SER A 162 -16.12 -0.58 5.31
CA SER A 162 -16.93 0.64 5.20
C SER A 162 -16.51 1.69 6.23
N GLY A 163 -16.41 2.94 5.81
CA GLY A 163 -16.06 4.04 6.71
C GLY A 163 -14.70 3.86 7.37
N ALA A 164 -14.66 3.97 8.70
CA ALA A 164 -13.43 3.91 9.50
C ALA A 164 -13.17 2.52 10.11
N GLY A 165 -13.48 1.42 9.40
CA GLY A 165 -13.23 0.05 9.90
C GLY A 165 -14.47 -0.84 10.02
N SER A 166 -15.65 -0.38 9.62
CA SER A 166 -16.91 -1.07 9.93
C SER A 166 -17.19 -2.26 8.99
N LEU A 167 -17.58 -3.37 9.61
CA LEU A 167 -18.08 -4.62 9.03
C LEU A 167 -19.32 -5.07 9.83
N SER A 168 -20.11 -6.01 9.30
CA SER A 168 -21.20 -6.62 10.09
C SER A 168 -20.65 -7.46 11.24
N ASP A 169 -21.47 -7.63 12.30
CA ASP A 169 -21.11 -8.46 13.45
C ASP A 169 -20.82 -9.91 13.01
N GLU A 170 -21.64 -10.46 12.11
CA GLU A 170 -21.43 -11.78 11.50
C GLU A 170 -20.04 -11.88 10.81
N THR A 171 -19.66 -10.87 10.03
CA THR A 171 -18.34 -10.84 9.37
C THR A 171 -17.21 -10.82 10.40
N ASN A 172 -17.35 -10.00 11.45
CA ASN A 172 -16.33 -9.91 12.50
C ASN A 172 -16.20 -11.24 13.26
N GLU A 173 -17.31 -11.93 13.56
CA GLU A 173 -17.29 -13.26 14.18
C GLU A 173 -16.55 -14.29 13.32
N VAL A 174 -16.77 -14.28 12.00
CA VAL A 174 -16.02 -15.14 11.06
C VAL A 174 -14.52 -14.80 11.07
N LEU A 175 -14.15 -13.52 11.08
CA LEU A 175 -12.73 -13.11 11.14
C LEU A 175 -12.05 -13.53 12.46
N LYS A 176 -12.76 -13.43 13.59
CA LYS A 176 -12.28 -13.95 14.87
C LYS A 176 -12.08 -15.47 14.81
N TYR A 177 -13.04 -16.21 14.26
CA TYR A 177 -12.90 -17.65 14.06
C TYR A 177 -11.68 -17.99 13.18
N VAL A 178 -11.48 -17.26 12.09
CA VAL A 178 -10.31 -17.42 11.20
C VAL A 178 -9.01 -17.21 11.96
N TRP A 179 -8.94 -16.18 12.80
CA TRP A 179 -7.77 -15.94 13.65
C TRP A 179 -7.51 -17.12 14.60
N HIS A 180 -8.50 -17.55 15.39
CA HIS A 180 -8.28 -18.62 16.37
C HIS A 180 -8.02 -19.99 15.75
N LYS A 181 -8.60 -20.28 14.59
CA LYS A 181 -8.43 -21.58 13.92
C LYS A 181 -7.16 -21.64 13.08
N TYR A 182 -6.90 -20.61 12.28
CA TYR A 182 -5.85 -20.62 11.26
C TYR A 182 -4.66 -19.72 11.59
N HIS A 183 -4.75 -18.88 12.62
CA HIS A 183 -3.71 -17.90 13.01
C HIS A 183 -3.39 -16.90 11.88
N ILE A 184 -4.39 -16.58 11.06
CA ILE A 184 -4.26 -15.67 9.92
C ILE A 184 -4.58 -14.24 10.39
N PRO A 185 -3.61 -13.31 10.38
CA PRO A 185 -3.86 -11.92 10.76
C PRO A 185 -4.72 -11.18 9.73
N VAL A 186 -5.46 -10.19 10.23
CA VAL A 186 -6.46 -9.44 9.46
C VAL A 186 -6.21 -7.95 9.61
N VAL A 187 -5.89 -7.27 8.52
CA VAL A 187 -5.77 -5.80 8.49
C VAL A 187 -7.11 -5.18 8.09
N TYR A 188 -7.67 -4.38 8.98
CA TYR A 188 -8.83 -3.54 8.73
C TYR A 188 -8.38 -2.26 8.03
N SER A 189 -8.55 -2.22 6.71
CA SER A 189 -8.34 -1.04 5.88
C SER A 189 -9.69 -0.38 5.56
N LYS A 190 -9.69 0.69 4.76
CA LYS A 190 -10.87 1.40 4.28
C LYS A 190 -11.01 1.28 2.77
N ARG A 191 -12.24 1.24 2.27
CA ARG A 191 -12.51 1.38 0.83
C ARG A 191 -12.54 2.85 0.37
N SER A 192 -12.78 3.77 1.30
CA SER A 192 -12.77 5.22 1.05
C SER A 192 -11.39 5.68 0.56
N GLN A 193 -11.36 6.72 -0.29
CA GLN A 193 -10.10 7.27 -0.80
C GLN A 193 -9.22 7.89 0.30
N GLU A 194 -9.84 8.44 1.34
CA GLU A 194 -9.17 9.12 2.45
C GLU A 194 -9.72 8.68 3.81
N GLY A 195 -9.02 9.09 4.88
CA GLY A 195 -9.37 8.79 6.26
C GLY A 195 -8.45 7.75 6.91
N CYS A 196 -8.78 7.38 8.15
CA CYS A 196 -7.96 6.48 8.96
C CYS A 196 -8.82 5.36 9.58
N VAL A 197 -8.29 4.14 9.62
CA VAL A 197 -8.78 3.08 10.50
C VAL A 197 -7.80 2.96 11.65
N SER A 198 -8.17 3.46 12.83
CA SER A 198 -7.32 3.43 14.02
C SER A 198 -7.55 2.15 14.84
N ALA A 199 -6.67 1.87 15.79
CA ALA A 199 -6.83 0.74 16.72
C ALA A 199 -8.14 0.82 17.52
N ALA A 200 -8.61 2.03 17.84
CA ALA A 200 -9.87 2.26 18.54
C ALA A 200 -11.11 1.87 17.72
N ASN A 201 -10.98 1.78 16.39
CA ASN A 201 -12.07 1.36 15.51
C ASN A 201 -12.19 -0.16 15.34
N LEU A 202 -11.21 -0.93 15.82
CA LEU A 202 -11.23 -2.38 15.69
C LEU A 202 -12.38 -3.00 16.50
N PRO A 203 -13.02 -4.06 15.98
CA PRO A 203 -14.18 -4.68 16.62
C PRO A 203 -13.78 -5.34 17.94
N LYS A 204 -14.54 -5.08 19.01
CA LYS A 204 -14.28 -5.56 20.38
C LYS A 204 -15.04 -6.86 20.69
N ILE A 205 -14.85 -7.87 19.83
CA ILE A 205 -15.63 -9.12 19.82
C ILE A 205 -14.98 -10.30 20.55
N ASP A 206 -13.80 -10.10 21.14
CA ASP A 206 -13.09 -11.10 21.93
C ASP A 206 -12.93 -10.58 23.36
N GLN A 207 -13.87 -10.95 24.23
CA GLN A 207 -13.91 -10.51 25.64
C GLN A 207 -13.85 -8.98 25.81
N GLY A 208 -14.54 -8.24 24.94
CA GLY A 208 -14.55 -6.78 24.95
C GLY A 208 -13.27 -6.13 24.39
N LYS A 209 -12.41 -6.91 23.73
CA LYS A 209 -11.20 -6.45 23.03
C LYS A 209 -11.20 -6.95 21.58
N PRO A 210 -10.40 -6.33 20.70
CA PRO A 210 -10.09 -6.92 19.40
C PRO A 210 -9.35 -8.24 19.59
N PHE A 211 -9.67 -9.23 18.75
CA PHE A 211 -8.89 -10.46 18.68
C PHE A 211 -7.43 -10.16 18.33
N GLU A 212 -6.50 -10.97 18.80
CA GLU A 212 -5.07 -10.65 18.72
C GLU A 212 -4.57 -10.41 17.29
N GLY A 213 -5.09 -11.14 16.31
CA GLY A 213 -4.74 -10.96 14.88
C GLY A 213 -5.33 -9.72 14.20
N ALA A 214 -6.17 -8.93 14.86
CA ALA A 214 -6.77 -7.73 14.27
C ALA A 214 -5.77 -6.58 14.24
N ILE A 215 -5.53 -6.02 13.05
CA ILE A 215 -4.56 -4.95 12.81
C ILE A 215 -5.29 -3.76 12.17
N ALA A 216 -5.04 -2.55 12.68
CA ALA A 216 -5.58 -1.33 12.12
C ALA A 216 -4.71 -0.85 10.95
N GLY A 217 -5.30 -0.64 9.76
CA GLY A 217 -4.57 -0.23 8.55
C GLY A 217 -4.16 1.24 8.52
N GLY A 218 -4.63 2.05 9.46
CA GLY A 218 -4.29 3.47 9.54
C GLY A 218 -4.73 4.26 8.32
N TYR A 219 -3.85 5.12 7.81
CA TYR A 219 -4.08 5.89 6.59
C TYR A 219 -3.86 5.10 5.29
N LEU A 220 -3.30 3.89 5.36
CA LEU A 220 -3.09 3.08 4.17
C LEU A 220 -4.43 2.68 3.54
N ASN A 221 -4.40 2.54 2.22
CA ASN A 221 -5.49 1.92 1.47
C ASN A 221 -5.24 0.40 1.38
N PRO A 222 -6.22 -0.40 0.94
CA PRO A 222 -6.10 -1.87 0.98
C PRO A 222 -4.90 -2.39 0.18
N GLN A 223 -4.60 -1.76 -0.95
CA GLN A 223 -3.48 -2.11 -1.82
C GLN A 223 -2.14 -1.95 -1.08
N LYS A 224 -1.96 -0.81 -0.39
CA LYS A 224 -0.73 -0.50 0.36
C LYS A 224 -0.63 -1.33 1.65
N CYS A 225 -1.75 -1.61 2.31
CA CYS A 225 -1.79 -2.56 3.42
C CYS A 225 -1.31 -3.94 2.99
N LYS A 226 -1.80 -4.45 1.84
CA LYS A 226 -1.33 -5.73 1.28
C LYS A 226 0.17 -5.72 1.09
N LEU A 227 0.72 -4.69 0.44
CA LEU A 227 2.17 -4.58 0.24
C LEU A 227 2.93 -4.63 1.57
N LEU A 228 2.62 -3.76 2.53
CA LEU A 228 3.33 -3.76 3.82
C LEU A 228 3.25 -5.12 4.51
N LEU A 229 2.07 -5.73 4.53
CA LEU A 229 1.83 -7.02 5.18
C LEU A 229 2.62 -8.14 4.51
N GLN A 230 2.74 -8.13 3.17
CA GLN A 230 3.60 -9.06 2.45
C GLN A 230 5.08 -8.90 2.86
N LEU A 231 5.56 -7.66 3.00
CA LEU A 231 6.95 -7.40 3.39
C LEU A 231 7.23 -7.83 4.84
N THR A 232 6.32 -7.53 5.78
CA THR A 232 6.50 -7.90 7.19
C THR A 232 6.41 -9.41 7.40
N LEU A 233 5.46 -10.09 6.74
CA LEU A 233 5.36 -11.55 6.77
C LEU A 233 6.60 -12.21 6.14
N HIS A 234 7.07 -11.69 5.01
CA HIS A 234 8.28 -12.21 4.36
C HIS A 234 9.52 -12.07 5.27
N LYS A 235 9.61 -11.00 6.05
CA LYS A 235 10.68 -10.80 7.03
C LYS A 235 10.53 -11.67 8.30
N GLY A 236 9.38 -12.33 8.48
CA GLY A 236 9.10 -13.17 9.64
C GLY A 236 8.68 -12.40 10.88
N TYR A 237 8.09 -11.21 10.72
CA TYR A 237 7.62 -10.41 11.86
C TYR A 237 6.49 -11.13 12.62
N SER A 238 6.56 -11.08 13.94
CA SER A 238 5.47 -11.46 14.84
C SER A 238 4.27 -10.53 14.68
N ILE A 239 3.10 -10.94 15.15
CA ILE A 239 1.88 -10.10 15.13
C ILE A 239 2.11 -8.75 15.81
N LYS A 240 2.87 -8.74 16.90
CA LYS A 240 3.23 -7.50 17.60
C LYS A 240 4.06 -6.57 16.71
N GLU A 241 5.12 -7.08 16.08
CA GLU A 241 5.97 -6.30 15.16
C GLU A 241 5.21 -5.83 13.92
N ILE A 242 4.27 -6.64 13.40
CA ILE A 242 3.37 -6.22 12.32
C ILE A 242 2.50 -5.05 12.79
N LYS A 243 1.86 -5.15 13.96
CA LYS A 243 1.08 -4.05 14.53
C LYS A 243 1.92 -2.80 14.71
N ASP A 244 3.16 -2.93 15.20
CA ASP A 244 4.08 -1.82 15.39
C ASP A 244 4.44 -1.15 14.05
N ALA A 245 4.65 -1.94 12.99
CA ALA A 245 4.88 -1.43 11.64
C ALA A 245 3.68 -0.65 11.06
N PHE A 246 2.45 -1.06 11.39
CA PHE A 246 1.21 -0.34 11.05
C PHE A 246 0.86 0.80 12.03
N SER A 247 1.58 0.90 13.16
CA SER A 247 1.32 1.91 14.19
C SER A 247 2.07 3.22 13.92
N SER A 248 1.84 4.24 14.76
CA SER A 248 2.51 5.55 14.67
C SER A 248 4.04 5.50 14.74
N GLN A 249 4.65 4.42 15.24
CA GLN A 249 6.10 4.22 15.23
C GLN A 249 6.64 3.71 13.86
N GLY A 250 5.79 3.10 13.03
CA GLY A 250 6.13 2.64 11.68
C GLY A 250 5.49 3.50 10.59
N ILE A 251 4.17 3.42 10.45
CA ILE A 251 3.35 4.11 9.46
C ILE A 251 2.15 4.70 10.19
N TYR A 252 2.13 6.02 10.38
CA TYR A 252 1.02 6.77 11.00
C TYR A 252 -0.36 6.08 10.91
N GLY A 253 -0.99 5.80 12.07
CA GLY A 253 -2.41 5.42 12.12
C GLY A 253 -2.91 4.62 13.34
N GLY A 254 -2.02 3.99 14.13
CA GLY A 254 -2.42 3.10 15.23
C GLY A 254 -1.94 3.47 16.63
N GLY A 255 -1.74 4.77 16.94
CA GLY A 255 -1.38 5.21 18.30
C GLY A 255 -2.57 5.13 19.26
N GLN A 256 -2.24 4.76 20.52
CA GLN A 256 -3.11 4.37 21.66
C GLN A 256 -4.55 4.91 21.71
#